data_AF-A0A5M8P9E2-F1
#
_entry.id   AF-A0A5M8P9E2-F1
#
_cell.length_a   1.000
_cell.length_b   1.000
_cell.length_c   1.000
_cell.angle_alpha   90.00
_cell.angle_beta   90.00
_cell.angle_gamma   90.00
#
_symmetry.space_group_name_H-M   'P 1'
#
loop_
_entity.id
_entity.type
_entity.pdbx_description
1 polymer ?
#
loop_
_entity_poly.entity_id
_entity_poly.type
_entity_poly.pdbx_seq_one_letter_code
_entity_poly.pdbx_strand_id
1 'polypeptide(L)' 'MRKHKIKFFQAEEGETPSIVEKKVNNWLGRLDMSKTEILSIRQSHSMATAMPTGIPLLVFVVTVHYTE' A
#
# COMPACT_ATOMS: atom_id res chain seq x y z
N MET A 1 11.49 -4.02 20.95
CA MET A 1 12.53 -4.27 19.90
C MET A 1 11.97 -3.66 18.63
N ARG A 2 12.51 -2.55 18.11
CA ARG A 2 11.83 -1.79 17.04
C ARG A 2 11.78 -2.62 15.75
N LYS A 3 10.59 -3.11 15.37
CA LYS A 3 10.37 -3.91 14.15
C LYS A 3 9.56 -3.11 13.15
N HIS A 4 10.16 -2.85 12.00
CA HIS A 4 9.48 -2.24 10.86
C HIS A 4 8.76 -3.30 10.02
N LYS A 5 7.61 -2.94 9.46
CA LYS A 5 6.89 -3.76 8.48
C LYS A 5 6.50 -2.90 7.30
N ILE A 6 6.81 -3.38 6.10
CA ILE A 6 6.42 -2.76 4.84
C ILE A 6 5.35 -3.65 4.21
N LYS A 7 4.26 -3.05 3.74
CA LYS A 7 3.20 -3.75 3.00
C LYS A 7 2.93 -3.05 1.68
N PHE A 8 2.85 -3.86 0.62
CA PHE A 8 2.56 -3.42 -0.74
C PHE A 8 1.10 -3.73 -1.08
N PHE A 9 0.45 -2.81 -1.78
CA PHE A 9 -0.88 -2.98 -2.36
C PHE A 9 -0.79 -2.60 -3.83
N GLN A 10 -1.18 -3.50 -4.73
CA GLN A 10 -1.12 -3.29 -6.17
C GLN A 10 -2.54 -3.35 -6.73
N ALA A 11 -2.84 -2.49 -7.70
CA ALA A 11 -4.06 -2.60 -8.49
C ALA A 11 -4.02 -3.86 -9.36
N GLU A 12 -5.07 -4.65 -9.30
CA GLU A 12 -5.29 -5.73 -10.28
C GLU A 12 -5.84 -5.16 -11.60
N GLU A 13 -5.84 -5.98 -12.66
CA GLU A 13 -6.37 -5.57 -13.96
C GLU A 13 -7.84 -5.18 -13.84
N GLY A 14 -8.17 -3.97 -14.30
CA GLY A 14 -9.52 -3.40 -14.18
C GLY A 14 -9.84 -2.77 -12.81
N GLU A 15 -8.95 -2.85 -11.81
CA GLU A 15 -9.13 -2.12 -10.55
C GLU A 15 -8.77 -0.64 -10.70
N THR A 16 -9.65 0.21 -10.18
CA THR A 16 -9.40 1.66 -10.13
C THR A 16 -8.54 2.02 -8.92
N PRO A 17 -7.84 3.18 -8.94
CA PRO A 17 -7.08 3.65 -7.80
C PRO A 17 -7.85 3.66 -6.49
N SER A 18 -9.13 4.06 -6.53
CA SER A 18 -10.00 4.10 -5.36
C SER A 18 -10.25 2.73 -4.72
N ILE A 19 -10.18 1.63 -5.48
CA ILE A 19 -10.30 0.26 -4.93
C ILE A 19 -9.05 -0.06 -4.11
N VAL A 20 -7.87 0.28 -4.63
CA VAL A 20 -6.62 0.03 -3.92
C VAL A 20 -6.51 0.90 -2.67
N GLU A 21 -6.94 2.16 -2.73
CA GLU A 21 -7.05 3.03 -1.55
C GLU A 21 -7.98 2.44 -0.47
N LYS A 22 -9.13 1.88 -0.87
CA LYS A 22 -10.01 1.18 0.08
C LYS A 22 -9.33 -0.03 0.71
N LYS A 23 -8.55 -0.81 -0.06
CA LYS A 23 -7.75 -1.93 0.47
C LYS A 23 -6.72 -1.46 1.50
N VAL A 24 -6.03 -0.35 1.21
CA VAL A 24 -5.07 0.30 2.12
C VAL A 24 -5.77 0.74 3.41
N ASN A 25 -6.85 1.49 3.31
CA ASN A 25 -7.59 2.01 4.46
C ASN A 25 -8.18 0.90 5.34
N ASN A 26 -8.73 -0.15 4.74
CA ASN A 26 -9.23 -1.33 5.47
C ASN A 26 -8.10 -2.05 6.21
N TRP A 27 -6.91 -2.14 5.62
CA TRP A 27 -5.77 -2.73 6.32
C TRP A 27 -5.28 -1.86 7.47
N LEU A 28 -5.19 -0.54 7.28
CA LEU A 28 -4.83 0.41 8.33
C LEU A 28 -5.82 0.39 9.50
N GLY A 29 -7.12 0.31 9.21
CA GLY A 29 -8.17 0.20 10.24
C GLY A 29 -8.15 -1.09 11.06
N ARG A 30 -7.37 -2.10 10.65
CA ARG A 30 -7.15 -3.35 11.41
C ARG A 30 -5.87 -3.31 12.24
N LEU A 31 -5.05 -2.27 12.12
CA LEU A 31 -3.85 -2.11 12.94
C LEU A 31 -4.24 -1.61 14.32
N ASP A 32 -3.59 -2.17 15.34
CA ASP A 32 -3.66 -1.60 16.69
C ASP A 32 -2.85 -0.30 16.73
N MET A 33 -3.54 0.83 16.61
CA MET A 33 -2.94 2.17 16.59
C MET A 33 -2.27 2.54 17.91
N SER A 34 -2.57 1.85 19.02
CA SER A 34 -1.85 2.04 20.29
C SER A 34 -0.44 1.46 20.28
N LYS A 35 -0.15 0.58 19.29
CA LYS A 35 1.12 -0.13 19.14
C LYS A 35 1.75 0.05 17.77
N THR A 36 1.15 0.85 16.90
CA THR A 36 1.54 0.97 15.50
C THR A 36 1.60 2.42 15.08
N GLU A 37 2.77 2.85 14.63
CA GLU A 37 3.01 4.17 14.06
C GLU A 37 3.15 4.06 12.54
N ILE A 38 2.34 4.82 11.80
CA ILE A 38 2.43 4.87 10.34
C ILE A 38 3.56 5.84 9.97
N LEU A 39 4.63 5.32 9.37
CA LEU A 39 5.78 6.14 8.98
C LEU A 39 5.58 6.77 7.60
N SER A 40 4.99 6.04 6.66
CA SER A 40 4.75 6.56 5.32
C SER A 40 3.69 5.76 4.56
N ILE A 41 2.88 6.46 3.77
CA ILE A 41 2.05 5.89 2.71
C ILE A 41 2.47 6.57 1.41
N ARG A 42 3.00 5.81 0.45
CA ARG A 42 3.44 6.34 -0.85
C ARG A 42 2.71 5.63 -1.97
N GLN A 43 2.12 6.42 -2.86
CA GLN A 43 1.59 5.94 -4.13
C GLN A 43 2.70 6.03 -5.18
N SER A 44 2.98 4.93 -5.85
CA SER A 44 3.91 4.85 -6.98
C SER A 44 3.15 4.39 -8.20
N HIS A 45 3.31 5.12 -9.30
CA HIS A 45 2.85 4.70 -10.61
C HIS A 45 4.07 4.12 -11.32
N SER A 46 4.15 2.80 -11.40
CA SER A 46 5.19 2.19 -12.21
C SER A 46 4.76 2.27 -13.67
N MET A 47 5.49 3.07 -14.46
CA MET A 47 5.43 3.03 -15.92
C MET A 47 6.12 1.78 -16.48
N ALA A 48 6.54 0.82 -15.64
CA ALA A 48 6.98 -0.47 -16.11
C ALA A 48 5.79 -1.19 -16.75
N THR A 49 5.67 -1.05 -18.06
CA THR A 49 4.81 -1.78 -18.97
C THR A 49 5.05 -3.27 -18.80
N ALA A 50 4.37 -3.90 -17.84
CA ALA A 50 4.15 -5.32 -17.87
C ALA A 50 2.93 -5.56 -18.77
N MET A 51 3.17 -6.03 -19.99
CA MET A 51 2.15 -6.43 -20.99
C MET A 51 1.47 -5.27 -21.78
N PRO A 52 0.93 -5.54 -22.99
CA PRO A 52 0.89 -4.57 -24.11
C PRO A 52 -0.22 -3.51 -24.03
N THR A 53 -0.85 -3.33 -22.88
CA THR A 53 -2.05 -2.49 -22.71
C THR A 53 -1.76 -1.05 -22.27
N GLY A 54 -0.52 -0.71 -21.93
CA GLY A 54 -0.12 0.67 -21.60
C GLY A 54 -0.73 1.23 -20.30
N ILE A 55 -1.35 0.38 -19.47
CA ILE A 55 -1.96 0.80 -18.20
C ILE A 55 -0.86 0.90 -17.14
N PRO A 56 -0.64 2.07 -16.52
CA PRO A 56 0.34 2.21 -15.45
C PRO A 56 -0.06 1.36 -14.25
N LEU A 57 0.89 0.55 -13.75
CA LEU A 57 0.69 -0.24 -12.54
C LEU A 57 0.67 0.68 -11.33
N LEU A 58 -0.49 0.79 -10.69
CA LEU A 58 -0.65 1.55 -9.47
C LEU A 58 -0.26 0.71 -8.25
N VAL A 59 0.67 1.21 -7.46
CA VAL A 59 1.16 0.53 -6.26
C VAL A 59 1.14 1.50 -5.07
N PHE A 60 0.56 1.08 -3.94
CA PHE A 60 0.69 1.75 -2.65
C PHE A 60 1.68 0.99 -1.77
N VAL A 61 2.64 1.72 -1.21
CA VAL A 61 3.63 1.22 -0.25
C VAL A 61 3.34 1.84 1.09
N VAL A 62 3.04 1.01 2.09
CA VAL A 62 2.79 1.44 3.46
C VAL A 62 3.88 0.91 4.38
N THR A 63 4.56 1.83 5.07
CA THR A 63 5.59 1.51 6.06
C THR A 63 5.04 1.81 7.44
N VAL A 64 5.02 0.79 8.29
CA VAL A 64 4.58 0.91 9.69
C VAL A 64 5.69 0.47 10.64
N HIS A 65 5.69 1.06 11.81
CA HIS A 65 6.58 0.74 12.93
C HIS A 65 5.74 0.21 14.08
N TYR A 66 6.13 -0.95 14.63
CA TYR A 66 5.51 -1.48 15.84
C TYR A 66 6.28 -0.99 17.06
N THR A 67 5.58 -0.38 18.01
CA THR A 67 6.16 0.34 19.16
C THR A 67 6.30 -0.51 20.43
N GLU A 68 6.26 -1.85 20.32
CA GLU A 68 6.43 -2.80 21.45
C GLU A 68 7.87 -2.91 22.00
#